data_AF-A0A4S9ZAA5-F1
#
_entry.id   AF-A0A4S9ZAA5-F1
#
_cell.length_a   1.000
_cell.length_b   1.000
_cell.length_c   1.000
_cell.angle_alpha   90.00
_cell.angle_beta   90.00
_cell.angle_gamma   90.00
#
_symmetry.space_group_name_H-M   'P 1'
#
loop_
_entity.id
_entity.type
_entity.pdbx_description
1 polymer ?
#
loop_
_entity_poly.entity_id
_entity_poly.type
_entity_poly.pdbx_seq_one_letter_code
_entity_poly.pdbx_strand_id
1 'polypeptide(L)'
;EDEEEDRNNEVNDSEDIHIPEQLDEALEFAHDLDEAANSDHVPEELGGINILKSYSRLKKIVGRWRSANDNTRTDDLITLSNDVLKEAKSILEKSDWNGERALKHVYTRVLPSLVRMLYVSMVYYLSEAGTIKRLSYEPLKGCRNVTKAVIEISEKVQSSNTRKKVPRPRAAIAMLARIKNVHEILERHLRMLKQVKHAAEYAEKQRVKRERQQVAALEAEAENARRRQIQRERQQAAELEREVEHTQRQQSRRERQRAAELQEQNELKIRNWREHWRVLHDQRFGAELEGQFCLPLDKQQHLKFIPLESASVEYPYWHPHDHVYCLGEGLQEFAGPDVYRKIFRRYCCRGGPLQDFNVSEIVDKAVSLRDSLMMVAAEDGEDQEQWVLDIPDPRKPPAALR
;
A
#
# COMPACT_ATOMS: atom_id res chain seq x y z
N GLU A 1 27.04 23.58 -19.60
CA GLU A 1 26.82 23.38 -21.05
C GLU A 1 25.34 23.15 -21.37
N ASP A 2 24.42 23.46 -20.45
CA ASP A 2 22.99 23.16 -20.56
C ASP A 2 22.10 24.39 -20.88
N GLU A 3 22.67 25.44 -21.49
CA GLU A 3 21.91 26.67 -21.82
C GLU A 3 21.73 26.89 -23.35
N GLU A 4 22.21 25.95 -24.19
CA GLU A 4 22.12 26.07 -25.66
C GLU A 4 21.00 25.24 -26.32
N GLU A 5 20.36 24.29 -25.61
CA GLU A 5 19.28 23.48 -26.22
C GLU A 5 17.91 24.16 -26.28
N ASP A 6 17.66 25.21 -25.50
CA ASP A 6 16.35 25.89 -25.48
C ASP A 6 16.17 26.95 -26.59
N ARG A 7 17.20 27.27 -27.37
CA ARG A 7 17.11 28.29 -28.44
C ARG A 7 16.72 27.75 -29.82
N ASN A 8 16.62 26.43 -29.98
CA ASN A 8 16.34 25.83 -31.29
C ASN A 8 14.88 25.43 -31.54
N ASN A 9 13.96 25.71 -30.60
CA ASN A 9 12.52 25.46 -30.79
C ASN A 9 11.71 26.66 -31.30
N GLU A 10 12.35 27.81 -31.56
CA GLU A 10 11.69 28.97 -32.19
C GLU A 10 11.72 28.95 -33.73
N VAL A 11 12.13 27.83 -34.36
CA VAL A 11 12.12 27.71 -35.82
C VAL A 11 10.89 26.93 -36.29
N ASN A 12 9.75 27.60 -36.21
CA ASN A 12 8.72 27.55 -37.25
C ASN A 12 7.78 28.72 -36.98
N ASP A 13 8.22 29.89 -37.43
CA ASP A 13 7.35 31.00 -37.79
C ASP A 13 6.27 30.47 -38.73
N SER A 14 5.17 30.03 -38.14
CA SER A 14 3.98 29.64 -38.87
C SER A 14 3.52 30.86 -39.65
N GLU A 15 3.40 30.70 -40.96
CA GLU A 15 2.68 31.64 -41.82
C GLU A 15 1.35 31.97 -41.17
N ASP A 16 1.18 33.22 -40.77
CA ASP A 16 -0.10 33.73 -40.30
C ASP A 16 -1.13 33.51 -41.43
N ILE A 17 -2.27 32.92 -41.09
CA ILE A 17 -3.25 32.54 -42.12
C ILE A 17 -4.04 33.78 -42.49
N HIS A 18 -3.64 34.44 -43.57
CA HIS A 18 -4.36 35.55 -44.15
C HIS A 18 -5.57 35.07 -44.96
N ILE A 19 -6.52 35.97 -45.20
CA ILE A 19 -7.57 35.73 -46.19
C ILE A 19 -6.87 35.53 -47.53
N PRO A 20 -7.08 34.39 -48.23
CA PRO A 20 -6.46 34.19 -49.52
C PRO A 20 -6.98 35.24 -50.50
N GLU A 21 -6.09 35.92 -51.22
CA GLU A 21 -6.46 36.92 -52.24
C GLU A 21 -7.45 36.33 -53.27
N GLN A 22 -7.35 35.02 -53.53
CA GLN A 22 -8.26 34.30 -54.42
C GLN A 22 -9.70 34.27 -53.89
N LEU A 23 -9.91 34.40 -52.58
CA LEU A 23 -11.24 34.50 -52.00
C LEU A 23 -11.84 35.90 -52.20
N ASP A 24 -11.04 36.96 -52.12
CA ASP A 24 -11.46 38.33 -52.48
C ASP A 24 -11.84 38.39 -53.97
N GLU A 25 -11.03 37.82 -54.85
CA GLU A 25 -11.37 37.73 -56.28
C GLU A 25 -12.65 36.91 -56.53
N ALA A 26 -12.83 35.79 -55.82
CA ALA A 26 -14.04 34.99 -55.92
C ALA A 26 -15.29 35.76 -55.45
N LEU A 27 -15.12 36.64 -54.46
CA LEU A 27 -16.18 37.49 -53.94
C LEU A 27 -16.60 38.55 -54.96
N GLU A 28 -15.66 39.17 -55.68
CA GLU A 28 -15.96 40.10 -56.78
C GLU A 28 -16.83 39.43 -57.85
N PHE A 29 -16.44 38.25 -58.33
CA PHE A 29 -17.25 37.49 -59.29
C PHE A 29 -18.62 37.08 -58.73
N ALA A 30 -18.71 36.81 -57.43
CA ALA A 30 -19.98 36.53 -56.75
C ALA A 30 -20.88 37.78 -56.68
N HIS A 31 -20.32 38.99 -56.58
CA HIS A 31 -21.06 40.24 -56.68
C HIS A 31 -21.59 40.47 -58.09
N ASP A 32 -20.76 40.31 -59.12
CA ASP A 32 -21.15 40.47 -60.52
C ASP A 32 -22.30 39.52 -60.92
N LEU A 33 -22.23 38.26 -60.48
CA LEU A 33 -23.25 37.24 -60.77
C LEU A 33 -24.61 37.57 -60.12
N ASP A 34 -24.58 38.10 -58.91
CA ASP A 34 -25.78 38.48 -58.17
C ASP A 34 -26.43 39.75 -58.72
N GLU A 35 -25.62 40.75 -59.10
CA GLU A 35 -26.10 41.97 -59.75
C GLU A 35 -26.74 41.67 -61.10
N ALA A 36 -26.07 40.85 -61.92
CA ALA A 36 -26.60 40.37 -63.20
C ALA A 36 -27.88 39.51 -63.05
N ALA A 37 -28.15 38.99 -61.85
CA ALA A 37 -29.34 38.19 -61.57
C ALA A 37 -30.47 38.95 -60.89
N ASN A 38 -30.23 40.18 -60.41
CA ASN A 38 -31.28 41.05 -59.87
C ASN A 38 -32.14 41.71 -60.97
N SER A 39 -31.75 41.60 -62.24
CA SER A 39 -32.55 42.02 -63.39
C SER A 39 -33.66 41.03 -63.79
N ASP A 40 -33.63 39.79 -63.30
CA ASP A 40 -34.64 38.76 -63.56
C ASP A 40 -35.55 38.57 -62.34
N HIS A 41 -36.87 38.63 -62.53
CA HIS A 41 -37.83 38.31 -61.46
C HIS A 41 -37.75 36.82 -61.10
N VAL A 42 -37.45 36.50 -59.84
CA VAL A 42 -37.29 35.12 -59.35
C VAL A 42 -38.45 34.76 -58.42
N PRO A 43 -39.10 33.60 -58.59
CA PRO A 43 -40.12 33.14 -57.65
C PRO A 43 -39.52 32.79 -56.27
N GLU A 44 -40.18 33.24 -55.20
CA GLU A 44 -39.78 33.03 -53.79
C GLU A 44 -39.75 31.55 -53.39
N GLU A 45 -40.51 30.73 -54.10
CA GLU A 45 -40.59 29.29 -53.92
C GLU A 45 -40.42 28.58 -55.26
N LEU A 46 -39.57 27.56 -55.28
CA LEU A 46 -39.33 26.72 -56.45
C LEU A 46 -39.66 25.27 -56.06
N GLY A 47 -40.83 24.81 -56.51
CA GLY A 47 -41.33 23.47 -56.21
C GLY A 47 -41.53 23.19 -54.71
N GLY A 48 -42.01 24.17 -53.94
CA GLY A 48 -42.23 24.08 -52.49
C GLY A 48 -40.97 24.18 -51.63
N ILE A 49 -39.81 24.43 -52.23
CA ILE A 49 -38.58 24.78 -51.51
C ILE A 49 -38.50 26.31 -51.50
N ASN A 50 -38.46 26.91 -50.31
CA ASN A 50 -38.34 28.34 -50.14
C ASN A 50 -36.87 28.75 -50.26
N ILE A 51 -36.50 29.13 -51.47
CA ILE A 51 -35.10 29.31 -51.88
C ILE A 51 -34.48 30.59 -51.29
N LEU A 52 -35.34 31.58 -51.03
CA LEU A 52 -34.92 32.88 -50.51
C LEU A 52 -34.84 32.92 -48.99
N LYS A 53 -35.35 31.90 -48.28
CA LYS A 53 -35.40 31.88 -46.81
C LYS A 53 -34.01 31.75 -46.19
N SER A 54 -33.19 30.81 -46.67
CA SER A 54 -31.85 30.58 -46.13
C SER A 54 -30.90 31.72 -46.46
N TYR A 55 -30.96 32.24 -47.70
CA TYR A 55 -30.20 33.43 -48.12
C TYR A 55 -30.63 34.71 -47.40
N SER A 56 -31.93 34.95 -47.26
CA SER A 56 -32.43 36.14 -46.53
C SER A 56 -32.14 36.03 -45.03
N ARG A 57 -32.14 34.81 -44.47
CA ARG A 57 -31.71 34.55 -43.09
C ARG A 57 -30.21 34.82 -42.94
N LEU A 58 -29.37 34.36 -43.87
CA LEU A 58 -27.94 34.68 -43.93
C LEU A 58 -27.72 36.19 -44.00
N LYS A 59 -28.38 36.88 -44.94
CA LYS A 59 -28.29 38.33 -45.11
C LYS A 59 -28.78 39.11 -43.88
N LYS A 60 -29.85 38.64 -43.21
CA LYS A 60 -30.36 39.23 -41.96
C LYS A 60 -29.44 38.98 -40.77
N ILE A 61 -28.85 37.79 -40.68
CA ILE A 61 -27.84 37.46 -39.68
C ILE A 61 -26.66 38.40 -39.92
N VAL A 62 -26.01 38.35 -41.09
CA VAL A 62 -24.90 39.26 -41.45
C VAL A 62 -25.24 40.75 -41.24
N GLY A 63 -26.42 41.21 -41.62
CA GLY A 63 -26.86 42.61 -41.46
C GLY A 63 -27.14 43.03 -40.00
N ARG A 64 -27.44 42.09 -39.10
CA ARG A 64 -27.61 42.35 -37.65
C ARG A 64 -26.29 42.28 -36.88
N TRP A 65 -25.19 41.91 -37.52
CA TRP A 65 -23.90 41.68 -36.86
C TRP A 65 -23.01 42.93 -36.89
N ARG A 66 -23.45 43.97 -36.18
CA ARG A 66 -22.64 45.18 -35.93
C ARG A 66 -21.88 45.17 -34.59
N SER A 67 -21.91 44.08 -33.81
CA SER A 67 -21.26 44.03 -32.49
C SER A 67 -20.68 42.65 -32.19
N ALA A 68 -19.39 42.63 -31.84
CA ALA A 68 -18.44 41.52 -31.97
C ALA A 68 -18.40 40.50 -30.80
N ASN A 69 -19.52 40.18 -30.12
CA ASN A 69 -19.44 39.48 -28.82
C ASN A 69 -20.33 38.24 -28.59
N ASP A 70 -20.83 37.54 -29.63
CA ASP A 70 -21.67 36.35 -29.43
C ASP A 70 -21.07 35.07 -30.04
N ASN A 71 -20.40 34.25 -29.22
CA ASN A 71 -19.91 32.89 -29.58
C ASN A 71 -21.03 31.90 -29.96
N THR A 72 -22.29 32.22 -29.62
CA THR A 72 -23.48 31.41 -29.95
C THR A 72 -23.79 31.37 -31.44
N ARG A 73 -23.15 32.23 -32.24
CA ARG A 73 -23.47 32.39 -33.65
C ARG A 73 -22.58 31.59 -34.63
N THR A 74 -21.55 30.91 -34.12
CA THR A 74 -20.72 29.95 -34.90
C THR A 74 -21.50 28.68 -35.21
N ASP A 75 -22.28 28.19 -34.24
CA ASP A 75 -23.21 27.07 -34.44
C ASP A 75 -24.32 27.44 -35.42
N ASP A 76 -24.78 28.71 -35.40
CA ASP A 76 -25.74 29.22 -36.38
C ASP A 76 -25.16 29.25 -37.80
N LEU A 77 -23.88 29.62 -37.96
CA LEU A 77 -23.18 29.60 -39.27
C LEU A 77 -22.98 28.17 -39.79
N ILE A 78 -22.61 27.22 -38.91
CA ILE A 78 -22.48 25.81 -39.28
C ILE A 78 -23.85 25.22 -39.66
N THR A 79 -24.89 25.52 -38.88
CA THR A 79 -26.28 25.11 -39.15
C THR A 79 -26.76 25.69 -40.48
N LEU A 80 -26.48 26.97 -40.73
CA LEU A 80 -26.86 27.65 -41.95
C LEU A 80 -26.09 27.14 -43.18
N SER A 81 -24.80 26.81 -43.05
CA SER A 81 -24.02 26.14 -44.09
C SER A 81 -24.60 24.76 -44.42
N ASN A 82 -25.02 24.00 -43.41
CA ASN A 82 -25.65 22.69 -43.59
C ASN A 82 -27.05 22.81 -44.21
N ASP A 83 -27.83 23.83 -43.84
CA ASP A 83 -29.15 24.12 -44.41
C ASP A 83 -29.03 24.49 -45.89
N VAL A 84 -28.09 25.37 -46.27
CA VAL A 84 -27.85 25.74 -47.69
C VAL A 84 -27.34 24.54 -48.49
N LEU A 85 -26.50 23.67 -47.90
CA LEU A 85 -26.05 22.44 -48.55
C LEU A 85 -27.20 21.46 -48.77
N LYS A 86 -28.09 21.30 -47.78
CA LYS A 86 -29.28 20.44 -47.87
C LYS A 86 -30.27 20.97 -48.91
N GLU A 87 -30.45 22.28 -48.96
CA GLU A 87 -31.27 22.98 -49.93
C GLU A 87 -30.72 22.81 -51.36
N ALA A 88 -29.43 23.01 -51.56
CA ALA A 88 -28.76 22.81 -52.84
C ALA A 88 -28.85 21.34 -53.31
N LYS A 89 -28.67 20.36 -52.42
CA LYS A 89 -28.87 18.93 -52.74
C LYS A 89 -30.33 18.64 -53.12
N SER A 90 -31.29 19.17 -52.37
CA SER A 90 -32.72 19.00 -52.65
C SER A 90 -33.15 19.61 -53.98
N ILE A 91 -32.54 20.74 -54.38
CA ILE A 91 -32.76 21.38 -55.68
C ILE A 91 -32.26 20.48 -56.82
N LEU A 92 -31.13 19.79 -56.62
CA LEU A 92 -30.51 18.93 -57.64
C LEU A 92 -31.16 17.55 -57.78
N GLU A 93 -31.86 17.07 -56.75
CA GLU A 93 -32.46 15.72 -56.71
C GLU A 93 -33.93 15.68 -57.19
N LYS A 94 -34.61 16.82 -57.35
CA LYS A 94 -36.01 16.86 -57.80
C LYS A 94 -36.15 16.67 -59.32
N SER A 95 -36.95 15.68 -59.71
CA SER A 95 -37.20 15.25 -61.10
C SER A 95 -37.99 16.23 -61.97
N ASP A 96 -38.74 17.16 -61.36
CA ASP A 96 -39.81 17.90 -62.05
C ASP A 96 -39.35 19.25 -62.64
N TRP A 97 -38.04 19.47 -62.74
CA TRP A 97 -37.47 20.77 -63.14
C TRP A 97 -37.29 20.94 -64.65
N ASN A 98 -37.54 22.17 -65.12
CA ASN A 98 -36.86 22.68 -66.30
C ASN A 98 -35.38 22.90 -65.93
N GLY A 99 -34.53 21.95 -66.30
CA GLY A 99 -33.11 21.92 -65.95
C GLY A 99 -32.38 23.24 -66.22
N GLU A 100 -32.79 24.01 -67.23
CA GLU A 100 -32.14 25.28 -67.56
C GLU A 100 -32.33 26.38 -66.50
N ARG A 101 -33.54 26.51 -65.93
CA ARG A 101 -33.81 27.47 -64.86
C ARG A 101 -33.14 27.06 -63.53
N ALA A 102 -33.04 25.76 -63.27
CA ALA A 102 -32.32 25.20 -62.13
C ALA A 102 -30.84 25.56 -62.14
N LEU A 103 -30.20 25.25 -63.27
CA LEU A 103 -28.78 25.46 -63.44
C LEU A 103 -28.46 26.96 -63.38
N LYS A 104 -29.27 27.81 -64.03
CA LYS A 104 -29.13 29.26 -63.95
C LYS A 104 -29.18 29.75 -62.49
N HIS A 105 -30.16 29.28 -61.72
CA HIS A 105 -30.32 29.69 -60.32
C HIS A 105 -29.15 29.26 -59.43
N VAL A 106 -28.64 28.04 -59.61
CA VAL A 106 -27.48 27.56 -58.82
C VAL A 106 -26.25 28.43 -59.10
N TYR A 107 -25.98 28.76 -60.37
CA TYR A 107 -24.83 29.58 -60.73
C TYR A 107 -24.94 31.04 -60.32
N THR A 108 -26.14 31.61 -60.32
CA THR A 108 -26.33 33.04 -60.06
C THR A 108 -26.67 33.40 -58.63
N ARG A 109 -27.06 32.44 -57.78
CA ARG A 109 -27.50 32.73 -56.40
C ARG A 109 -26.91 31.79 -55.37
N VAL A 110 -27.01 30.47 -55.57
CA VAL A 110 -26.56 29.48 -54.57
C VAL A 110 -25.05 29.53 -54.39
N LEU A 111 -24.28 29.45 -55.47
CA LEU A 111 -22.82 29.46 -55.40
C LEU A 111 -22.28 30.83 -54.92
N PRO A 112 -22.72 32.00 -55.44
CA PRO A 112 -22.33 33.30 -54.90
C PRO A 112 -22.62 33.49 -53.41
N SER A 113 -23.77 32.99 -52.93
CA SER A 113 -24.13 33.07 -51.51
C SER A 113 -23.20 32.25 -50.62
N LEU A 114 -22.80 31.06 -51.07
CA LEU A 114 -21.84 30.22 -50.34
C LEU A 114 -20.44 30.85 -50.30
N VAL A 115 -20.01 31.51 -51.38
CA VAL A 115 -18.73 32.24 -51.43
C VAL A 115 -18.73 33.44 -50.48
N ARG A 116 -19.83 34.20 -50.42
CA ARG A 116 -19.98 35.29 -49.44
C ARG A 116 -19.99 34.78 -48.01
N MET A 117 -20.67 33.67 -47.75
CA MET A 117 -20.70 33.05 -46.42
C MET A 117 -19.29 32.61 -46.00
N LEU A 118 -18.51 32.03 -46.91
CA LEU A 118 -17.12 31.65 -46.69
C LEU A 118 -16.27 32.87 -46.35
N TYR A 119 -16.39 33.96 -47.11
CA TYR A 119 -15.67 35.20 -46.86
C TYR A 119 -15.96 35.77 -45.47
N VAL A 120 -17.24 35.94 -45.13
CA VAL A 120 -17.66 36.47 -43.82
C VAL A 120 -17.19 35.56 -42.69
N SER A 121 -17.23 34.24 -42.89
CA SER A 121 -16.76 33.28 -41.89
C SER A 121 -15.25 33.41 -41.65
N MET A 122 -14.43 33.55 -42.71
CA MET A 122 -12.98 33.73 -42.57
C MET A 122 -12.62 35.08 -41.93
N VAL A 123 -13.26 36.17 -42.35
CA VAL A 123 -13.10 37.50 -41.73
C VAL A 123 -13.47 37.44 -40.24
N TYR A 124 -14.56 36.77 -39.90
CA TYR A 124 -15.01 36.60 -38.51
C TYR A 124 -13.99 35.84 -37.67
N TYR A 125 -13.54 34.66 -38.11
CA TYR A 125 -12.58 33.86 -37.37
C TYR A 125 -11.21 34.55 -37.20
N LEU A 126 -10.83 35.42 -38.14
CA LEU A 126 -9.62 36.25 -38.01
C LEU A 126 -9.82 37.43 -37.05
N SER A 127 -11.05 37.93 -36.89
CA SER A 127 -11.38 39.01 -35.96
C SER A 127 -11.60 38.54 -34.51
N GLU A 128 -12.16 37.34 -34.30
CA GLU A 128 -12.44 36.74 -32.97
C GLU A 128 -11.15 36.44 -32.18
N ALA A 129 -10.02 36.26 -32.87
CA ALA A 129 -8.75 35.92 -32.24
C ALA A 129 -8.19 37.05 -31.34
N GLY A 130 -8.67 38.30 -31.44
CA GLY A 130 -8.20 39.47 -30.65
C GLY A 130 -6.70 39.81 -30.77
N THR A 131 -5.97 38.95 -31.47
CA THR A 131 -4.55 38.92 -31.76
C THR A 131 -4.49 38.29 -33.16
N ILE A 132 -4.20 39.11 -34.16
CA ILE A 132 -4.10 38.68 -35.56
C ILE A 132 -2.87 37.78 -35.68
N LYS A 133 -2.99 36.50 -35.36
CA LYS A 133 -1.92 35.54 -35.65
C LYS A 133 -2.44 34.28 -36.33
N ARG A 134 -3.34 33.46 -35.76
CA ARG A 134 -3.59 32.12 -36.33
C ARG A 134 -5.03 31.62 -36.19
N LEU A 135 -5.60 31.10 -37.29
CA LEU A 135 -6.85 30.34 -37.27
C LEU A 135 -6.63 28.95 -36.66
N SER A 136 -7.49 28.54 -35.73
CA SER A 136 -7.45 27.19 -35.15
C SER A 136 -8.00 26.13 -36.12
N TYR A 137 -7.76 24.85 -35.80
CA TYR A 137 -8.08 23.73 -36.69
C TYR A 137 -9.58 23.63 -37.07
N GLU A 138 -10.49 23.87 -36.12
CA GLU A 138 -11.93 23.71 -36.37
C GLU A 138 -12.52 24.80 -37.30
N PRO A 139 -12.23 26.10 -37.12
CA PRO A 139 -12.57 27.16 -38.09
C PRO A 139 -12.10 26.89 -39.52
N LEU A 140 -10.83 26.48 -39.70
CA LEU A 140 -10.27 26.16 -41.02
C LEU A 140 -10.98 24.96 -41.65
N LYS A 141 -11.29 23.94 -40.85
CA LYS A 141 -12.03 22.76 -41.28
C LYS A 141 -13.45 23.13 -41.71
N GLY A 142 -14.11 24.05 -41.01
CA GLY A 142 -15.40 24.63 -41.41
C GLY A 142 -15.32 25.31 -42.78
N CYS A 143 -14.37 26.24 -42.97
CA CYS A 143 -14.16 26.96 -44.23
C CYS A 143 -13.82 26.01 -45.39
N ARG A 144 -13.00 24.98 -45.13
CA ARG A 144 -12.68 23.92 -46.09
C ARG A 144 -13.90 23.11 -46.50
N ASN A 145 -14.82 22.84 -45.57
CA ASN A 145 -16.04 22.09 -45.89
C ASN A 145 -16.99 22.93 -46.77
N VAL A 146 -17.06 24.24 -46.56
CA VAL A 146 -17.84 25.15 -47.42
C VAL A 146 -17.25 25.21 -48.83
N THR A 147 -15.93 25.35 -48.98
CA THR A 147 -15.29 25.31 -50.32
C THR A 147 -15.52 23.97 -51.02
N LYS A 148 -15.43 22.84 -50.28
CA LYS A 148 -15.75 21.52 -50.81
C LYS A 148 -17.19 21.41 -51.29
N ALA A 149 -18.14 21.94 -50.51
CA ALA A 149 -19.56 21.97 -50.89
C ALA A 149 -19.80 22.75 -52.18
N VAL A 150 -19.17 23.92 -52.34
CA VAL A 150 -19.25 24.74 -53.58
C VAL A 150 -18.76 23.94 -54.79
N ILE A 151 -17.63 23.24 -54.65
CA ILE A 151 -17.05 22.40 -55.72
C ILE A 151 -17.98 21.23 -56.05
N GLU A 152 -18.45 20.48 -55.04
CA GLU A 152 -19.34 19.32 -55.20
C GLU A 152 -20.67 19.70 -55.87
N ILE A 153 -21.27 20.83 -55.48
CA ILE A 153 -22.49 21.34 -56.12
C ILE A 153 -22.21 21.65 -57.59
N SER A 154 -21.11 22.35 -57.90
CA SER A 154 -20.72 22.68 -59.28
C SER A 154 -20.50 21.44 -60.15
N GLU A 155 -19.88 20.40 -59.62
CA GLU A 155 -19.60 19.15 -60.33
C GLU A 155 -20.88 18.33 -60.56
N LYS A 156 -21.75 18.24 -59.55
CA LYS A 156 -23.05 17.58 -59.69
C LYS A 156 -23.90 18.24 -60.79
N VAL A 157 -23.93 19.57 -60.81
CA VAL A 157 -24.59 20.41 -61.83
C VAL A 157 -24.03 20.16 -63.24
N GLN A 158 -22.75 19.78 -63.38
CA GLN A 158 -22.20 19.38 -64.69
C GLN A 158 -22.56 17.96 -65.09
N SER A 159 -22.61 17.05 -64.11
CA SER A 159 -22.89 15.63 -64.33
C SER A 159 -24.38 15.34 -64.55
N SER A 160 -25.27 16.24 -64.09
CA SER A 160 -26.72 16.07 -64.26
C SER A 160 -27.08 16.10 -65.74
N ASN A 161 -27.65 14.99 -66.21
CA ASN A 161 -27.82 14.60 -67.61
C ASN A 161 -28.93 15.40 -68.32
N THR A 162 -28.89 16.73 -68.28
CA THR A 162 -29.83 17.57 -69.01
C THR A 162 -29.45 17.53 -70.49
N ARG A 163 -30.37 17.07 -71.35
CA ARG A 163 -30.23 16.98 -72.83
C ARG A 163 -29.75 18.28 -73.51
N LYS A 164 -29.73 19.40 -72.79
CA LYS A 164 -29.13 20.68 -73.20
C LYS A 164 -28.02 21.03 -72.21
N LYS A 165 -26.77 21.10 -72.69
CA LYS A 165 -25.64 21.66 -71.92
C LYS A 165 -25.87 23.16 -71.79
N VAL A 166 -26.37 23.62 -70.65
CA VAL A 166 -26.47 25.06 -70.38
C VAL A 166 -25.05 25.60 -70.20
N PRO A 167 -24.60 26.58 -71.00
CA PRO A 167 -23.27 27.15 -70.86
C PRO A 167 -23.16 27.88 -69.52
N ARG A 168 -22.05 27.66 -68.82
CA ARG A 168 -21.75 28.37 -67.57
C ARG A 168 -21.49 29.85 -67.85
N PRO A 169 -22.01 30.78 -67.02
CA PRO A 169 -21.56 32.15 -67.05
C PRO A 169 -20.03 32.21 -66.86
N ARG A 170 -19.33 33.06 -67.64
CA ARG A 170 -17.87 33.20 -67.54
C ARG A 170 -17.43 33.59 -66.12
N ALA A 171 -18.17 34.47 -65.46
CA ALA A 171 -17.95 34.85 -64.06
C ALA A 171 -18.07 33.65 -63.10
N ALA A 172 -19.01 32.72 -63.33
CA ALA A 172 -19.14 31.51 -62.51
C ALA A 172 -17.97 30.54 -62.70
N ILE A 173 -17.41 30.45 -63.92
CA ILE A 173 -16.21 29.65 -64.18
C ILE A 173 -15.00 30.25 -63.44
N ALA A 174 -14.81 31.57 -63.52
CA ALA A 174 -13.73 32.28 -62.85
C ALA A 174 -13.82 32.14 -61.32
N MET A 175 -15.01 32.39 -60.74
CA MET A 175 -15.28 32.20 -59.32
C MET A 175 -14.94 30.77 -58.84
N LEU A 176 -15.39 29.74 -59.57
CA LEU A 176 -15.13 28.35 -59.20
C LEU A 176 -13.64 27.99 -59.28
N ALA A 177 -12.91 28.53 -60.25
CA ALA A 177 -11.46 28.33 -60.34
C ALA A 177 -10.74 28.92 -59.12
N ARG A 178 -11.14 30.12 -58.68
CA ARG A 178 -10.59 30.75 -57.47
C ARG A 178 -10.95 29.98 -56.20
N ILE A 179 -12.18 29.50 -56.06
CA ILE A 179 -12.58 28.67 -54.91
C ILE A 179 -11.82 27.34 -54.85
N LYS A 180 -11.47 26.73 -55.98
CA LYS A 180 -10.59 25.55 -56.01
C LYS A 180 -9.21 25.85 -55.43
N ASN A 181 -8.63 26.99 -55.76
CA ASN A 181 -7.35 27.43 -55.18
C ASN A 181 -7.47 27.67 -53.67
N VAL A 182 -8.54 28.33 -53.23
CA VAL A 182 -8.82 28.55 -51.79
C VAL A 182 -8.94 27.20 -51.06
N HIS A 183 -9.61 26.22 -51.66
CA HIS A 183 -9.73 24.87 -51.09
C HIS A 183 -8.35 24.21 -50.88
N GLU A 184 -7.47 24.27 -51.88
CA GLU A 184 -6.11 23.72 -51.80
C GLU A 184 -5.25 24.41 -50.73
N ILE A 185 -5.37 25.74 -50.63
CA ILE A 185 -4.68 26.53 -49.59
C ILE A 185 -5.15 26.06 -48.20
N LEU A 186 -6.45 25.98 -47.97
CA LEU A 186 -7.01 25.53 -46.68
C LEU A 186 -6.61 24.08 -46.35
N GLU A 187 -6.59 23.19 -47.33
CA GLU A 187 -6.11 21.80 -47.17
C GLU A 187 -4.63 21.70 -46.79
N ARG A 188 -3.77 22.55 -47.38
CA ARG A 188 -2.35 22.61 -47.00
C ARG A 188 -2.20 23.03 -45.54
N HIS A 189 -2.88 24.11 -45.13
CA HIS A 189 -2.84 24.60 -43.75
C HIS A 189 -3.36 23.59 -42.74
N LEU A 190 -4.48 22.92 -43.03
CA LEU A 190 -5.02 21.86 -42.17
C LEU A 190 -4.06 20.69 -42.01
N ARG A 191 -3.32 20.31 -43.06
CA ARG A 191 -2.30 19.26 -42.96
C ARG A 191 -1.14 19.67 -42.06
N MET A 192 -0.65 20.91 -42.19
CA MET A 192 0.41 21.42 -41.31
C MET A 192 -0.02 21.44 -39.84
N LEU A 193 -1.22 21.94 -39.54
CA LEU A 193 -1.74 21.97 -38.17
C LEU A 193 -1.88 20.57 -37.56
N LYS A 194 -2.28 19.56 -38.36
CA LYS A 194 -2.31 18.16 -37.89
C LYS A 194 -0.92 17.64 -37.55
N GLN A 195 0.09 17.95 -38.38
CA GLN A 195 1.46 17.52 -38.14
C GLN A 195 2.03 18.16 -36.87
N VAL A 196 1.82 19.47 -36.68
CA VAL A 196 2.25 20.19 -35.47
C VAL A 196 1.59 19.60 -34.23
N LYS A 197 0.28 19.34 -34.28
CA LYS A 197 -0.44 18.72 -33.15
C LYS A 197 0.12 17.33 -32.81
N HIS A 198 0.35 16.48 -33.81
CA HIS A 198 0.94 15.17 -33.57
C HIS A 198 2.38 15.22 -33.06
N ALA A 199 3.19 16.16 -33.54
CA ALA A 199 4.54 16.38 -33.05
C ALA A 199 4.54 16.81 -31.58
N ALA A 200 3.67 17.75 -31.21
CA ALA A 200 3.50 18.19 -29.82
C ALA A 200 3.03 17.04 -28.90
N GLU A 201 2.03 16.25 -29.32
CA GLU A 201 1.57 15.07 -28.58
C GLU A 201 2.68 14.02 -28.41
N TYR A 202 3.52 13.83 -29.42
CA TYR A 202 4.65 12.90 -29.36
C TYR A 202 5.74 13.41 -28.41
N ALA A 203 6.10 14.69 -28.49
CA ALA A 203 7.08 15.32 -27.60
C ALA A 203 6.63 15.23 -26.13
N GLU A 204 5.36 15.50 -25.86
CA GLU A 204 4.78 15.40 -24.51
C GLU A 204 4.86 13.96 -23.97
N LYS A 205 4.50 12.97 -24.80
CA LYS A 205 4.62 11.55 -24.43
C LYS A 205 6.06 11.16 -24.11
N GLN A 206 7.04 11.68 -24.86
CA GLN A 206 8.45 11.43 -24.59
C GLN A 206 8.90 12.11 -23.29
N ARG A 207 8.46 13.33 -23.01
CA ARG A 207 8.78 14.03 -21.75
C ARG A 207 8.27 13.24 -20.55
N VAL A 208 7.00 12.85 -20.55
CA VAL A 208 6.38 12.04 -19.49
C VAL A 208 7.09 10.70 -19.31
N LYS A 209 7.53 10.07 -20.41
CA LYS A 209 8.30 8.82 -20.33
C LYS A 209 9.65 9.00 -19.64
N ARG A 210 10.37 10.09 -19.96
CA ARG A 210 11.66 10.41 -19.33
C ARG A 210 11.50 10.73 -17.84
N GLU A 211 10.50 11.52 -17.48
CA GLU A 211 10.18 11.83 -16.08
C GLU A 211 9.86 10.55 -15.27
N ARG A 212 9.06 9.64 -15.82
CA ARG A 212 8.78 8.35 -15.18
C ARG A 212 10.02 7.48 -14.99
N GLN A 213 10.93 7.48 -15.96
CA GLN A 213 12.19 6.75 -15.85
C GLN A 213 13.10 7.34 -14.77
N GLN A 214 13.15 8.67 -14.66
CA GLN A 214 13.91 9.36 -13.60
C GLN A 214 13.34 9.07 -12.22
N VAL A 215 12.01 9.15 -12.04
CA VAL A 215 11.36 8.80 -10.77
C VAL A 215 11.63 7.35 -10.39
N ALA A 216 11.50 6.41 -11.33
CA ALA A 216 11.80 5.00 -11.06
C ALA A 216 13.27 4.76 -10.68
N ALA A 217 14.21 5.49 -11.28
CA ALA A 217 15.63 5.41 -10.93
C ALA A 217 15.88 5.92 -9.50
N LEU A 218 15.30 7.08 -9.14
CA LEU A 218 15.41 7.64 -7.78
C LEU A 218 14.77 6.73 -6.73
N GLU A 219 13.62 6.12 -7.03
CA GLU A 219 12.98 5.14 -6.15
C GLU A 219 13.85 3.90 -5.93
N ALA A 220 14.46 3.37 -6.99
CA ALA A 220 15.37 2.23 -6.90
C ALA A 220 16.63 2.55 -6.09
N GLU A 221 17.20 3.75 -6.25
CA GLU A 221 18.33 4.21 -5.43
C GLU A 221 17.95 4.34 -3.95
N ALA A 222 16.79 4.92 -3.66
CA ALA A 222 16.28 5.04 -2.29
C ALA A 222 16.02 3.68 -1.65
N GLU A 223 15.46 2.71 -2.40
CA GLU A 223 15.25 1.35 -1.90
C GLU A 223 16.59 0.65 -1.62
N ASN A 224 17.57 0.78 -2.52
CA ASN A 224 18.91 0.24 -2.31
C ASN A 224 19.60 0.85 -1.10
N ALA A 225 19.43 2.15 -0.86
CA ALA A 225 19.94 2.83 0.33
C ALA A 225 19.30 2.28 1.62
N ARG A 226 17.97 2.08 1.64
CA ARG A 226 17.25 1.46 2.76
C ARG A 226 17.72 0.04 3.04
N ARG A 227 17.91 -0.77 1.99
CA ARG A 227 18.45 -2.14 2.13
C ARG A 227 19.84 -2.15 2.77
N ARG A 228 20.73 -1.25 2.34
CA ARG A 228 22.06 -1.09 2.93
C ARG A 228 22.00 -0.67 4.40
N GLN A 229 21.09 0.23 4.75
CA GLN A 229 20.91 0.66 6.14
C GLN A 229 20.44 -0.50 7.03
N ILE A 230 19.40 -1.23 6.62
CA ILE A 230 18.89 -2.39 7.35
C ILE A 230 19.99 -3.45 7.54
N GLN A 231 20.83 -3.67 6.53
CA GLN A 231 21.94 -4.61 6.63
C GLN A 231 22.98 -4.17 7.68
N ARG A 232 23.30 -2.87 7.76
CA ARG A 232 24.21 -2.32 8.78
C ARG A 232 23.63 -2.47 10.18
N GLU A 233 22.35 -2.15 10.36
CA GLU A 233 21.66 -2.28 11.64
C GLU A 233 21.64 -3.75 12.12
N ARG A 234 21.41 -4.70 11.21
CA ARG A 234 21.51 -6.14 11.52
C ARG A 234 22.91 -6.57 11.92
N GLN A 235 23.94 -6.04 11.26
CA GLN A 235 25.33 -6.34 11.61
C GLN A 235 25.67 -5.81 13.01
N GLN A 236 25.29 -4.57 13.31
CA GLN A 236 25.48 -3.97 14.64
C GLN A 236 24.72 -4.73 15.73
N ALA A 237 23.47 -5.13 15.48
CA ALA A 237 22.68 -5.92 16.42
C ALA A 237 23.34 -7.28 16.69
N ALA A 238 23.82 -7.96 15.65
CA ALA A 238 24.50 -9.25 15.78
C ALA A 238 25.86 -9.16 16.51
N GLU A 239 26.56 -8.02 16.41
CA GLU A 239 27.77 -7.76 17.20
C GLU A 239 27.43 -7.53 18.67
N LEU A 240 26.40 -6.72 18.96
CA LEU A 240 25.93 -6.46 20.31
C LEU A 240 25.45 -7.76 21.00
N GLU A 241 24.71 -8.62 20.29
CA GLU A 241 24.28 -9.92 20.81
C GLU A 241 25.48 -10.81 21.19
N ARG A 242 26.53 -10.83 20.37
CA ARG A 242 27.76 -11.59 20.68
C ARG A 242 28.47 -11.05 21.92
N GLU A 243 28.52 -9.74 22.09
CA GLU A 243 29.10 -9.12 23.30
C GLU A 243 28.30 -9.44 24.56
N VAL A 244 26.97 -9.36 24.48
CA VAL A 244 26.06 -9.74 25.58
C VAL A 244 26.21 -11.21 25.91
N GLU A 245 26.25 -12.10 24.91
CA GLU A 245 26.44 -13.53 25.14
C GLU A 245 27.80 -13.83 25.80
N HIS A 246 28.87 -13.19 25.33
CA HIS A 246 30.20 -13.35 25.91
C HIS A 246 30.24 -12.90 27.38
N THR A 247 29.64 -11.75 27.70
CA THR A 247 29.58 -11.25 29.08
C THR A 247 28.74 -12.15 29.99
N GLN A 248 27.58 -12.63 29.52
CA GLN A 248 26.77 -13.61 30.26
C GLN A 248 27.51 -14.92 30.51
N ARG A 249 28.21 -15.46 29.49
CA ARG A 249 29.04 -16.67 29.65
C ARG A 249 30.14 -16.47 30.68
N GLN A 250 30.79 -15.29 30.70
CA GLN A 250 31.79 -14.96 31.72
C GLN A 250 31.18 -14.88 33.13
N GLN A 251 30.03 -14.22 33.29
CA GLN A 251 29.33 -14.13 34.57
C GLN A 251 28.94 -15.53 35.09
N SER A 252 28.34 -16.36 34.24
CA SER A 252 27.95 -17.73 34.59
C SER A 252 29.16 -18.59 35.01
N ARG A 253 30.31 -18.44 34.34
CA ARG A 253 31.56 -19.11 34.76
C ARG A 253 31.99 -18.68 36.17
N ARG A 254 31.97 -17.37 36.47
CA ARG A 254 32.33 -16.84 37.80
C ARG A 254 31.36 -17.30 38.88
N GLU A 255 30.07 -17.43 38.58
CA GLU A 255 29.07 -17.97 39.51
C GLU A 255 29.29 -19.46 39.78
N ARG A 256 29.57 -20.25 38.75
CA ARG A 256 29.89 -21.68 38.92
C ARG A 256 31.15 -21.89 39.76
N GLN A 257 32.18 -21.08 39.55
CA GLN A 257 33.41 -21.12 40.36
C GLN A 257 33.10 -20.81 41.83
N ARG A 258 32.36 -19.73 42.11
CA ARG A 258 31.93 -19.39 43.48
C ARG A 258 31.08 -20.49 44.12
N ALA A 259 30.18 -21.11 43.36
CA ALA A 259 29.36 -22.22 43.86
C ALA A 259 30.21 -23.45 44.19
N ALA A 260 31.19 -23.79 43.35
CA ALA A 260 32.12 -24.90 43.59
C ALA A 260 32.98 -24.65 44.85
N GLU A 261 33.52 -23.45 45.02
CA GLU A 261 34.29 -23.06 46.22
C GLU A 261 33.44 -23.16 47.49
N LEU A 262 32.17 -22.71 47.44
CA LEU A 262 31.25 -22.82 48.57
C LEU A 262 30.91 -24.28 48.90
N GLN A 263 30.72 -25.12 47.88
CA GLN A 263 30.49 -26.54 48.06
C GLN A 263 31.68 -27.22 48.73
N GLU A 264 32.91 -26.94 48.25
CA GLU A 264 34.14 -27.48 48.85
C GLU A 264 34.28 -27.09 50.33
N GLN A 265 34.01 -25.82 50.66
CA GLN A 265 34.00 -25.36 52.06
C GLN A 265 32.94 -26.09 52.91
N ASN A 266 31.74 -26.30 52.38
CA ASN A 266 30.68 -27.02 53.08
C ASN A 266 31.04 -28.51 53.28
N GLU A 267 31.63 -29.16 52.29
CA GLU A 267 32.13 -30.53 52.42
C GLU A 267 33.22 -30.63 53.49
N LEU A 268 34.13 -29.66 53.55
CA LEU A 268 35.16 -29.56 54.59
C LEU A 268 34.55 -29.40 55.98
N LYS A 269 33.55 -28.53 56.14
CA LYS A 269 32.79 -28.37 57.39
C LYS A 269 32.10 -29.68 57.81
N ILE A 270 31.47 -30.38 56.87
CA ILE A 270 30.81 -31.66 57.13
C ILE A 270 31.82 -32.74 57.53
N ARG A 271 32.98 -32.83 56.86
CA ARG A 271 34.04 -33.78 57.23
C ARG A 271 34.56 -33.52 58.64
N ASN A 272 34.89 -32.27 58.96
CA ASN A 272 35.35 -31.87 60.29
C ASN A 272 34.29 -32.18 61.37
N TRP A 273 33.02 -31.93 61.07
CA TRP A 273 31.91 -32.27 61.95
C TRP A 273 31.83 -33.79 62.18
N ARG A 274 31.92 -34.62 61.12
CA ARG A 274 31.92 -36.09 61.24
C ARG A 274 33.11 -36.62 62.04
N GLU A 275 34.30 -36.06 61.83
CA GLU A 275 35.51 -36.46 62.56
C GLU A 275 35.40 -36.11 64.05
N HIS A 276 34.91 -34.90 64.37
CA HIS A 276 34.61 -34.50 65.74
C HIS A 276 33.64 -35.48 66.43
N TRP A 277 32.61 -35.92 65.70
CA TRP A 277 31.66 -36.93 66.17
C TRP A 277 32.28 -38.30 66.43
N ARG A 278 33.12 -38.78 65.52
CA ARG A 278 33.85 -40.05 65.70
C ARG A 278 34.69 -40.03 66.97
N VAL A 279 35.44 -38.94 67.19
CA VAL A 279 36.27 -38.76 68.39
C VAL A 279 35.44 -38.80 69.68
N LEU A 280 34.27 -38.14 69.68
CA LEU A 280 33.37 -38.17 70.84
C LEU A 280 32.76 -39.56 71.08
N HIS A 281 32.45 -40.30 70.02
CA HIS A 281 31.96 -41.67 70.11
C HIS A 281 33.02 -42.62 70.68
N ASP A 282 34.27 -42.54 70.20
CA ASP A 282 35.37 -43.36 70.70
C ASP A 282 35.69 -43.05 72.17
N GLN A 283 35.65 -41.77 72.57
CA GLN A 283 35.79 -41.35 73.97
C GLN A 283 34.70 -41.94 74.87
N ARG A 284 33.46 -42.03 74.37
CA ARG A 284 32.36 -42.67 75.10
C ARG A 284 32.57 -44.18 75.22
N PHE A 285 32.92 -44.86 74.13
CA PHE A 285 33.16 -46.31 74.14
C PHE A 285 34.32 -46.68 75.08
N GLY A 286 35.39 -45.88 75.10
CA GLY A 286 36.47 -46.01 76.08
C GLY A 286 35.99 -45.82 77.53
N ALA A 287 35.18 -44.79 77.81
CA ALA A 287 34.63 -44.55 79.15
C ALA A 287 33.68 -45.67 79.61
N GLU A 288 32.88 -46.24 78.70
CA GLU A 288 32.01 -47.38 78.98
C GLU A 288 32.82 -48.65 79.31
N LEU A 289 33.95 -48.88 78.61
CA LEU A 289 34.88 -49.98 78.91
C LEU A 289 35.59 -49.81 80.27
N GLU A 290 35.78 -48.57 80.73
CA GLU A 290 36.37 -48.22 82.02
C GLU A 290 35.34 -48.20 83.17
N GLY A 291 34.07 -48.54 82.91
CA GLY A 291 33.01 -48.63 83.91
C GLY A 291 32.37 -47.28 84.30
N GLN A 292 32.63 -46.21 83.53
CA GLN A 292 31.97 -44.91 83.69
C GLN A 292 30.77 -44.80 82.74
N PHE A 293 29.57 -44.68 83.30
CA PHE A 293 28.32 -44.75 82.54
C PHE A 293 27.92 -43.43 81.83
N CYS A 294 28.65 -42.32 82.04
CA CYS A 294 28.26 -41.00 81.52
C CYS A 294 29.49 -40.13 81.17
N LEU A 295 29.45 -39.48 80.00
CA LEU A 295 30.36 -38.36 79.69
C LEU A 295 29.99 -37.09 80.51
N PRO A 296 30.91 -36.12 80.69
CA PRO A 296 30.63 -34.80 81.29
C PRO A 296 29.44 -34.05 80.64
N LEU A 297 28.70 -33.26 81.43
CA LEU A 297 27.41 -32.64 81.05
C LEU A 297 27.53 -31.66 79.86
N ASP A 298 28.66 -30.96 79.76
CA ASP A 298 29.05 -30.07 78.65
C ASP A 298 29.23 -30.85 77.34
N LYS A 299 29.64 -32.11 77.43
CA LYS A 299 29.75 -33.01 76.29
C LYS A 299 28.38 -33.63 75.97
N GLN A 300 27.56 -34.02 76.95
CA GLN A 300 26.27 -34.69 76.69
C GLN A 300 25.27 -33.97 75.75
N GLN A 301 25.41 -32.67 75.48
CA GLN A 301 24.56 -31.93 74.53
C GLN A 301 24.65 -32.44 73.09
N HIS A 302 25.73 -33.15 72.70
CA HIS A 302 25.81 -33.78 71.38
C HIS A 302 24.77 -34.90 71.20
N LEU A 303 24.29 -35.55 72.27
CA LEU A 303 23.44 -36.76 72.23
C LEU A 303 22.03 -36.59 71.62
N LYS A 304 21.65 -35.41 71.13
CA LYS A 304 20.34 -35.17 70.50
C LYS A 304 20.26 -35.59 69.03
N PHE A 305 21.40 -35.83 68.37
CA PHE A 305 21.45 -36.09 66.93
C PHE A 305 22.39 -37.26 66.63
N ILE A 306 21.95 -38.22 65.81
CA ILE A 306 22.75 -39.40 65.44
C ILE A 306 23.19 -39.22 63.99
N PRO A 307 24.51 -39.19 63.68
CA PRO A 307 24.97 -39.27 62.31
C PRO A 307 24.71 -40.69 61.78
N LEU A 308 23.81 -40.83 60.81
CA LEU A 308 23.61 -42.10 60.10
C LEU A 308 24.64 -42.22 58.97
N GLU A 309 25.40 -43.31 58.93
CA GLU A 309 26.39 -43.59 57.87
C GLU A 309 25.77 -44.11 56.57
N SER A 310 24.47 -44.45 56.55
CA SER A 310 23.80 -45.02 55.39
C SER A 310 22.29 -44.75 55.45
N ALA A 311 21.75 -44.06 54.43
CA ALA A 311 20.31 -43.81 54.27
C ALA A 311 19.53 -45.02 53.71
N SER A 312 20.10 -46.22 53.79
CA SER A 312 19.58 -47.42 53.13
C SER A 312 19.94 -48.66 53.93
N VAL A 313 19.22 -48.87 55.03
CA VAL A 313 19.09 -50.21 55.64
C VAL A 313 17.84 -50.85 55.01
N GLU A 314 17.94 -52.09 54.52
CA GLU A 314 16.79 -52.83 54.01
C GLU A 314 15.69 -52.89 55.08
N TYR A 315 14.51 -52.37 54.76
CA TYR A 315 13.42 -52.22 55.72
C TYR A 315 12.96 -53.58 56.26
N PRO A 316 13.04 -53.84 57.58
CA PRO A 316 12.28 -54.93 58.20
C PRO A 316 10.78 -54.66 57.99
N TYR A 317 9.97 -55.70 57.81
CA TYR A 317 8.53 -55.54 57.57
C TYR A 317 7.85 -54.84 58.76
N TRP A 318 7.30 -53.65 58.51
CA TRP A 318 6.54 -52.87 59.49
C TRP A 318 5.08 -53.32 59.49
N HIS A 319 4.66 -54.11 60.48
CA HIS A 319 3.26 -54.50 60.60
C HIS A 319 2.40 -53.26 60.90
N PRO A 320 1.37 -52.95 60.08
CA PRO A 320 0.61 -51.70 60.19
C PRO A 320 -0.10 -51.52 61.54
N HIS A 321 -0.60 -52.62 62.12
CA HIS A 321 -1.42 -52.57 63.33
C HIS A 321 -0.61 -52.68 64.62
N ASP A 322 0.61 -53.23 64.56
CA ASP A 322 1.43 -53.45 65.77
C ASP A 322 2.60 -52.46 65.85
N HIS A 323 3.30 -52.21 64.74
CA HIS A 323 4.52 -51.40 64.74
C HIS A 323 4.25 -49.95 64.34
N VAL A 324 3.50 -49.75 63.26
CA VAL A 324 3.20 -48.40 62.75
C VAL A 324 2.23 -47.68 63.68
N TYR A 325 1.21 -48.39 64.17
CA TYR A 325 0.25 -47.84 65.13
C TYR A 325 0.93 -47.38 66.43
N CYS A 326 1.71 -48.25 67.09
CA CYS A 326 2.40 -47.89 68.34
C CYS A 326 3.44 -46.78 68.16
N LEU A 327 4.13 -46.73 67.00
CA LEU A 327 5.03 -45.64 66.69
C LEU A 327 4.27 -44.32 66.49
N GLY A 328 3.16 -44.34 65.75
CA GLY A 328 2.29 -43.17 65.55
C GLY A 328 1.70 -42.64 66.85
N GLU A 329 1.14 -43.53 67.68
CA GLU A 329 0.61 -43.20 69.01
C GLU A 329 1.69 -42.60 69.90
N GLY A 330 2.88 -43.22 69.95
CA GLY A 330 4.00 -42.70 70.73
C GLY A 330 4.53 -41.35 70.26
N LEU A 331 4.52 -41.08 68.95
CA LEU A 331 4.91 -39.79 68.39
C LEU A 331 3.91 -38.68 68.74
N GLN A 332 2.62 -39.01 68.77
CA GLN A 332 1.56 -38.09 69.16
C GLN A 332 1.55 -37.84 70.67
N GLU A 333 1.60 -38.90 71.49
CA GLU A 333 1.53 -38.81 72.95
C GLU A 333 2.76 -38.11 73.56
N PHE A 334 3.95 -38.39 73.04
CA PHE A 334 5.21 -37.90 73.59
C PHE A 334 5.83 -36.72 72.83
N ALA A 335 5.06 -36.05 71.97
CA ALA A 335 5.51 -34.95 71.12
C ALA A 335 6.36 -33.92 71.88
N GLY A 336 7.47 -33.50 71.27
CA GLY A 336 8.44 -32.56 71.83
C GLY A 336 9.89 -33.09 71.92
N PRO A 337 10.79 -32.38 72.62
CA PRO A 337 12.25 -32.59 72.53
C PRO A 337 12.76 -33.97 72.96
N ASP A 338 12.00 -34.67 73.80
CA ASP A 338 12.37 -35.98 74.37
C ASP A 338 11.54 -37.14 73.77
N VAL A 339 10.82 -36.91 72.66
CA VAL A 339 9.87 -37.87 72.08
C VAL A 339 10.49 -39.25 71.84
N TYR A 340 11.65 -39.32 71.18
CA TYR A 340 12.33 -40.57 70.89
C TYR A 340 12.79 -41.30 72.16
N ARG A 341 13.28 -40.56 73.16
CA ARG A 341 13.70 -41.14 74.44
C ARG A 341 12.54 -41.80 75.17
N LYS A 342 11.35 -41.19 75.12
CA LYS A 342 10.13 -41.73 75.73
C LYS A 342 9.60 -42.94 74.96
N ILE A 343 9.60 -42.88 73.62
CA ILE A 343 9.24 -44.00 72.74
C ILE A 343 10.14 -45.22 73.00
N PHE A 344 11.47 -45.04 73.00
CA PHE A 344 12.39 -46.16 73.24
C PHE A 344 12.21 -46.79 74.62
N ARG A 345 11.94 -46.00 75.66
CA ARG A 345 11.68 -46.52 77.01
C ARG A 345 10.36 -47.29 77.10
N ARG A 346 9.33 -46.84 76.39
CA ARG A 346 7.96 -47.38 76.48
C ARG A 346 7.75 -48.60 75.60
N TYR A 347 8.28 -48.58 74.37
CA TYR A 347 7.92 -49.55 73.33
C TYR A 347 9.07 -50.45 72.87
N CYS A 348 10.33 -50.13 73.20
CA CYS A 348 11.49 -50.96 72.88
C CYS A 348 11.98 -51.80 74.09
N CYS A 349 11.17 -51.92 75.14
CA CYS A 349 11.47 -52.81 76.26
C CYS A 349 11.36 -54.29 75.85
N ARG A 350 11.88 -55.20 76.68
CA ARG A 350 11.83 -56.65 76.40
C ARG A 350 10.37 -57.13 76.23
N GLY A 351 10.04 -57.71 75.09
CA GLY A 351 8.69 -58.09 74.66
C GLY A 351 7.85 -56.95 74.08
N GLY A 352 8.43 -55.77 73.86
CA GLY A 352 7.73 -54.58 73.37
C GLY A 352 7.57 -54.55 71.84
N PRO A 353 6.58 -53.81 71.32
CA PRO A 353 6.21 -53.83 69.90
C PRO A 353 7.25 -53.21 68.96
N LEU A 354 8.19 -52.42 69.47
CA LEU A 354 9.27 -51.82 68.69
C LEU A 354 10.64 -52.41 69.06
N GLN A 355 10.68 -53.56 69.75
CA GLN A 355 11.93 -54.18 70.18
C GLN A 355 12.79 -54.66 69.00
N ASP A 356 12.15 -55.13 67.94
CA ASP A 356 12.83 -55.76 66.79
C ASP A 356 13.49 -54.75 65.83
N PHE A 357 13.30 -53.44 66.08
CA PHE A 357 13.84 -52.36 65.25
C PHE A 357 14.98 -51.64 65.95
N ASN A 358 16.00 -51.27 65.18
CA ASN A 358 17.09 -50.44 65.70
C ASN A 358 16.70 -48.95 65.74
N VAL A 359 17.50 -48.17 66.46
CA VAL A 359 17.26 -46.72 66.67
C VAL A 359 17.13 -45.97 65.35
N SER A 360 17.97 -46.29 64.37
CA SER A 360 17.99 -45.64 63.05
C SER A 360 16.71 -45.93 62.27
N GLU A 361 16.24 -47.19 62.26
CA GLU A 361 15.01 -47.62 61.59
C GLU A 361 13.78 -46.95 62.19
N ILE A 362 13.70 -46.86 63.53
CA ILE A 362 12.59 -46.20 64.23
C ILE A 362 12.58 -44.71 63.93
N VAL A 363 13.76 -44.07 63.93
CA VAL A 363 13.91 -42.64 63.60
C VAL A 363 13.55 -42.37 62.15
N ASP A 364 14.06 -43.15 61.20
CA ASP A 364 13.76 -42.99 59.78
C ASP A 364 12.27 -43.22 59.49
N LYS A 365 11.66 -44.23 60.13
CA LYS A 365 10.22 -44.47 59.99
C LYS A 365 9.39 -43.35 60.61
N ALA A 366 9.80 -42.81 61.77
CA ALA A 366 9.12 -41.69 62.40
C ALA A 366 9.17 -40.42 61.55
N VAL A 367 10.32 -40.10 60.94
CA VAL A 367 10.39 -38.93 60.06
C VAL A 367 9.64 -39.17 58.75
N SER A 368 9.68 -40.39 58.20
CA SER A 368 8.84 -40.76 57.05
C SER A 368 7.35 -40.62 57.36
N LEU A 369 6.88 -41.03 58.54
CA LEU A 369 5.49 -40.85 58.96
C LEU A 369 5.14 -39.37 59.09
N ARG A 370 6.01 -38.57 59.70
CA ARG A 370 5.85 -37.12 59.81
C ARG A 370 5.71 -36.46 58.44
N ASP A 371 6.64 -36.76 57.53
CA ASP A 371 6.65 -36.17 56.19
C ASP A 371 5.41 -36.60 55.38
N SER A 372 4.95 -37.86 55.52
CA SER A 372 3.68 -38.32 54.92
C SER A 372 2.45 -37.59 55.49
N LEU A 373 2.38 -37.39 56.81
CA LEU A 373 1.28 -36.65 57.44
C LEU A 373 1.28 -35.17 57.02
N MET A 374 2.45 -34.55 56.92
CA MET A 374 2.58 -33.17 56.41
C MET A 374 2.16 -33.06 54.94
N MET A 375 2.44 -34.08 54.12
CA MET A 375 2.03 -34.14 52.72
C MET A 375 0.51 -34.27 52.58
N VAL A 376 -0.12 -35.18 53.33
CA VAL A 376 -1.58 -35.37 53.33
C VAL A 376 -2.31 -34.09 53.76
N ALA A 377 -1.88 -33.45 54.85
CA ALA A 377 -2.47 -32.18 55.30
C ALA A 377 -2.33 -31.06 54.25
N ALA A 378 -1.20 -31.02 53.52
CA ALA A 378 -0.98 -30.05 52.45
C ALA A 378 -1.84 -30.32 51.19
N GLU A 379 -2.11 -31.59 50.87
CA GLU A 379 -3.00 -31.99 49.77
C GLU A 379 -4.47 -31.69 50.08
N ASP A 380 -4.88 -31.87 51.34
CA ASP A 380 -6.25 -31.61 51.81
C ASP A 380 -6.49 -30.13 52.17
N GLY A 381 -5.45 -29.29 52.14
CA GLY A 381 -5.54 -27.85 52.43
C GLY A 381 -5.79 -27.53 53.91
N GLU A 382 -5.47 -28.47 54.80
CA GLU A 382 -5.64 -28.34 56.25
C GLU A 382 -4.36 -27.78 56.91
N ASP A 383 -4.53 -27.08 58.04
CA ASP A 383 -3.41 -26.63 58.85
C ASP A 383 -2.71 -27.83 59.49
N GLN A 384 -1.37 -27.85 59.43
CA GLN A 384 -0.57 -28.95 59.99
C GLN A 384 -0.72 -28.99 61.52
N GLU A 385 -1.09 -30.15 62.05
CA GLU A 385 -1.25 -30.34 63.49
C GLU A 385 0.07 -30.07 64.25
N GLN A 386 -0.01 -29.30 65.34
CA GLN A 386 1.16 -28.80 66.07
C GLN A 386 2.10 -29.92 66.55
N TRP A 387 1.56 -31.07 66.95
CA TRP A 387 2.39 -32.19 67.42
C TRP A 387 3.24 -32.80 66.30
N VAL A 388 2.78 -32.75 65.03
CA VAL A 388 3.54 -33.22 63.86
C VAL A 388 4.74 -32.30 63.59
N LEU A 389 4.54 -30.99 63.76
CA LEU A 389 5.62 -29.99 63.67
C LEU A 389 6.64 -30.13 64.80
N ASP A 390 6.19 -30.57 65.98
CA ASP A 390 7.02 -30.75 67.17
C ASP A 390 7.83 -32.06 67.16
N ILE A 391 7.65 -32.94 66.17
CA ILE A 391 8.49 -34.13 65.96
C ILE A 391 9.85 -33.67 65.40
N PRO A 392 10.95 -33.78 66.19
CA PRO A 392 12.26 -33.38 65.73
C PRO A 392 12.74 -34.33 64.62
N ASP A 393 13.44 -33.80 63.62
CA ASP A 393 14.17 -34.59 62.62
C ASP A 393 15.63 -34.69 63.05
N PRO A 394 16.04 -35.74 63.78
CA PRO A 394 17.39 -35.86 64.31
C PRO A 394 18.45 -36.11 63.21
N ARG A 395 18.02 -36.23 61.94
CA ARG A 395 18.91 -36.35 60.77
C ARG A 395 19.34 -35.00 60.22
N LYS A 396 18.63 -33.92 60.58
CA LYS A 396 18.99 -32.56 60.18
C LYS A 396 19.73 -31.87 61.33
N PRO A 397 20.88 -31.22 61.08
CA PRO A 397 21.50 -30.40 62.10
C PRO A 397 20.55 -29.26 62.50
N PRO A 398 20.61 -28.76 63.75
CA PRO A 398 19.84 -27.61 64.18
C PRO A 398 20.03 -26.43 63.23
N ALA A 399 18.95 -25.67 62.97
CA ALA A 399 19.00 -24.48 62.10
C ALA A 399 20.04 -23.44 62.54
N ALA A 400 20.43 -23.44 63.83
CA ALA A 400 21.48 -22.61 64.40
C ALA A 400 22.91 -22.89 63.88
N LEU A 401 23.11 -23.95 63.07
CA LEU A 401 24.39 -24.31 62.44
C LEU A 401 24.40 -24.13 60.91
N ARG A 402 23.34 -23.58 60.30
CA ARG A 402 23.26 -23.31 58.85
C ARG A 402 23.83 -21.96 58.44
#